data_AF-A0A7X2M895-F1
#
_entry.id   AF-A0A7X2M895-F1
#
_cell.length_a   1.000
_cell.length_b   1.000
_cell.length_c   1.000
_cell.angle_alpha   90.00
_cell.angle_beta   90.00
_cell.angle_gamma   90.00
#
_symmetry.space_group_name_H-M   'P 1'
#
loop_
_entity.id
_entity.type
_entity.pdbx_description
1 polymer ?
#
loop_
_entity_poly.entity_id
_entity_poly.type
_entity_poly.pdbx_seq_one_letter_code
_entity_poly.pdbx_strand_id
1 'polypeptide(L)'
;MSGASKEVLSKRKIMPLVSRAFAPGKAREIIEAIEDPEEREMAWAEYCQYTGRAEEAVLRAKPFLTHDDLNLRFSAYIVCFISGLATGDADGARQALLDLESIEKEEHVPVSGAYCANVIKIMLFLKETEFSVDEKIPDALPEGARFFVCYFLALREFLRDEYEKVVGMAQAALMMGGSDYPIAAIYLHLISAASMVRIKKIQEAERHFQLAWEITEADRLIAPFGMQYIMLAGLNKKSIKKNNPEEYRAISRYADEFIPAWIAAHNGLVDWHEDHGLTKTEHIAAMLFRKGLSAREIASCMSISVNTVKRHIAASNQKMSTKSREEFPKNIIR
;
A
#
# COMPACT_ATOMS: atom_id res chain seq x y z
N MET A 1 12.54 44.91 13.30
CA MET A 1 12.00 44.67 11.95
C MET A 1 11.97 43.17 11.73
N SER A 2 10.81 42.56 12.01
CA SER A 2 10.58 41.12 11.89
C SER A 2 10.40 40.77 10.41
N GLY A 3 11.35 40.03 9.85
CA GLY A 3 11.16 39.36 8.57
C GLY A 3 10.19 38.20 8.76
N ALA A 4 8.93 38.43 8.44
CA ALA A 4 7.99 37.34 8.23
C ALA A 4 8.50 36.51 7.04
N SER A 5 9.02 35.32 7.31
CA SER A 5 9.21 34.30 6.29
C SER A 5 7.84 34.02 5.69
N LYS A 6 7.63 34.41 4.44
CA LYS A 6 6.45 34.02 3.68
C LYS A 6 6.55 32.52 3.48
N GLU A 7 5.79 31.77 4.25
CA GLU A 7 5.37 30.41 3.89
C GLU A 7 4.87 30.47 2.44
N VAL A 8 5.67 29.98 1.49
CA VAL A 8 5.20 29.77 0.13
C VAL A 8 4.32 28.53 0.21
N LEU A 9 3.06 28.71 0.59
CA LEU A 9 2.03 27.70 0.43
C LEU A 9 2.10 27.23 -1.03
N SER A 10 2.43 25.96 -1.25
CA SER A 10 2.44 25.37 -2.59
C SER A 10 1.06 25.58 -3.21
N LYS A 11 1.04 26.09 -4.44
CA LYS A 11 -0.21 26.31 -5.19
C LYS A 11 -0.77 25.01 -5.76
N ARG A 12 0.03 23.93 -5.78
CA ARG A 12 -0.29 22.66 -6.44
C ARG A 12 -0.69 21.62 -5.43
N LYS A 13 -1.51 20.66 -5.86
CA LYS A 13 -1.96 19.57 -5.00
C LYS A 13 -0.88 18.50 -4.86
N ILE A 14 -0.65 18.03 -3.65
CA ILE A 14 0.10 16.79 -3.40
C ILE A 14 -0.72 15.58 -3.90
N MET A 15 -0.04 14.59 -4.48
CA MET A 15 -0.63 13.41 -5.11
C MET A 15 -1.84 13.78 -5.99
N PRO A 16 -1.65 14.58 -7.05
CA PRO A 16 -2.73 15.13 -7.84
C PRO A 16 -3.77 14.14 -8.37
N LEU A 17 -3.44 12.88 -8.64
CA LEU A 17 -4.45 11.88 -9.02
C LEU A 17 -5.20 11.33 -7.82
N VAL A 18 -4.50 10.93 -6.75
CA VAL A 18 -5.12 10.48 -5.48
C VAL A 18 -6.07 11.55 -4.92
N SER A 19 -5.71 12.82 -5.07
CA SER A 19 -6.43 13.98 -4.57
C SER A 19 -7.66 14.37 -5.40
N ARG A 20 -8.03 13.59 -6.43
CA ARG A 20 -9.16 13.87 -7.31
C ARG A 20 -10.25 12.80 -7.21
N ALA A 21 -11.48 13.27 -7.16
CA ALA A 21 -12.66 12.44 -7.32
C ALA A 21 -12.89 12.15 -8.81
N PHE A 22 -13.26 10.91 -9.13
CA PHE A 22 -13.63 10.52 -10.50
C PHE A 22 -14.48 9.26 -10.49
N ALA A 23 -15.30 9.08 -11.52
CA ALA A 23 -16.03 7.83 -11.73
C ALA A 23 -15.10 6.74 -12.28
N PRO A 24 -15.31 5.44 -11.98
CA PRO A 24 -14.56 4.36 -12.59
C PRO A 24 -14.56 4.44 -14.13
N GLY A 25 -13.38 4.28 -14.74
CA GLY A 25 -13.15 4.41 -16.18
C GLY A 25 -12.87 5.83 -16.66
N LYS A 26 -12.77 6.81 -15.75
CA LYS A 26 -12.56 8.23 -16.06
C LYS A 26 -11.20 8.77 -15.63
N ALA A 27 -10.29 7.93 -15.13
CA ALA A 27 -9.00 8.42 -14.61
C ALA A 27 -8.23 9.25 -15.65
N ARG A 28 -8.13 8.76 -16.89
CA ARG A 28 -7.40 9.48 -17.97
C ARG A 28 -8.03 10.81 -18.34
N GLU A 29 -9.36 10.86 -18.46
CA GLU A 29 -10.11 12.09 -18.76
C GLU A 29 -9.82 13.16 -17.70
N ILE A 30 -9.82 12.77 -16.42
CA ILE A 30 -9.55 13.67 -15.31
C ILE A 30 -8.09 14.13 -15.26
N ILE A 31 -7.14 13.28 -15.66
CA ILE A 31 -5.73 13.68 -15.79
C ILE A 31 -5.58 14.69 -16.95
N GLU A 32 -6.19 14.43 -18.10
CA GLU A 32 -6.13 15.32 -19.26
C GLU A 32 -6.75 16.69 -19.00
N ALA A 33 -7.78 16.76 -18.14
CA ALA A 33 -8.42 18.00 -17.72
C ALA A 33 -7.58 18.86 -16.74
N ILE A 34 -6.43 18.39 -16.27
CA ILE A 34 -5.55 19.18 -15.39
C ILE A 34 -4.87 20.28 -16.23
N GLU A 35 -5.14 21.55 -15.88
CA GLU A 35 -4.61 22.71 -16.61
C GLU A 35 -3.09 22.88 -16.44
N ASP A 36 -2.59 22.76 -15.20
CA ASP A 36 -1.17 22.88 -14.89
C ASP A 36 -0.40 21.67 -15.47
N PRO A 37 0.58 21.90 -16.37
CA PRO A 37 1.26 20.81 -17.07
C PRO A 37 2.15 19.96 -16.15
N GLU A 38 2.72 20.53 -15.10
CA GLU A 38 3.58 19.82 -14.15
C GLU A 38 2.74 18.95 -13.20
N GLU A 39 1.61 19.50 -12.72
CA GLU A 39 0.62 18.74 -11.95
C GLU A 39 0.03 17.59 -12.78
N ARG A 40 -0.23 17.83 -14.07
CA ARG A 40 -0.71 16.81 -15.01
C ARG A 40 0.31 15.70 -15.23
N GLU A 41 1.59 16.04 -15.38
CA GLU A 41 2.66 15.04 -15.55
C GLU A 41 2.81 14.17 -14.30
N MET A 42 2.74 14.76 -13.11
CA MET A 42 2.75 14.00 -11.86
C MET A 42 1.52 13.08 -11.73
N ALA A 43 0.33 13.54 -12.14
CA ALA A 43 -0.86 12.70 -12.15
C ALA A 43 -0.75 11.52 -13.15
N TRP A 44 -0.06 11.70 -14.28
CA TRP A 44 0.28 10.59 -15.18
C TRP A 44 1.27 9.61 -14.54
N ALA A 45 2.25 10.10 -13.77
CA ALA A 45 3.17 9.24 -13.02
C ALA A 45 2.42 8.37 -12.01
N GLU A 46 1.51 8.96 -11.23
CA GLU A 46 0.62 8.23 -10.31
C GLU A 46 -0.24 7.21 -11.06
N TYR A 47 -0.85 7.57 -12.19
CA TYR A 47 -1.65 6.63 -12.97
C TYR A 47 -0.82 5.44 -13.46
N CYS A 48 0.41 5.68 -13.91
CA CYS A 48 1.32 4.61 -14.30
C CYS A 48 1.64 3.69 -13.12
N GLN A 49 1.90 4.24 -11.93
CA GLN A 49 2.10 3.47 -10.71
C GLN A 49 0.89 2.59 -10.41
N TYR A 50 -0.31 3.17 -10.33
CA TYR A 50 -1.52 2.43 -9.94
C TYR A 50 -1.95 1.39 -10.98
N THR A 51 -1.60 1.58 -12.25
CA THR A 51 -1.87 0.60 -13.32
C THR A 51 -0.78 -0.47 -13.50
N GLY A 52 0.23 -0.46 -12.63
CA GLY A 52 1.33 -1.44 -12.62
C GLY A 52 2.40 -1.18 -13.69
N ARG A 53 2.45 0.00 -14.30
CA ARG A 53 3.52 0.44 -15.22
C ARG A 53 4.63 1.14 -14.44
N ALA A 54 5.29 0.38 -13.56
CA ALA A 54 6.22 0.91 -12.57
C ALA A 54 7.42 1.64 -13.19
N GLU A 55 8.04 1.08 -14.25
CA GLU A 55 9.15 1.74 -14.95
C GLU A 55 8.75 3.10 -15.54
N GLU A 56 7.58 3.18 -16.16
CA GLU A 56 7.04 4.43 -16.71
C GLU A 56 6.75 5.45 -15.59
N ALA A 57 6.20 4.99 -14.47
CA ALA A 57 5.93 5.83 -13.31
C ALA A 57 7.23 6.46 -12.76
N VAL A 58 8.29 5.66 -12.60
CA VAL A 58 9.61 6.15 -12.19
C VAL A 58 10.16 7.15 -13.19
N LEU A 59 10.11 6.84 -14.49
CA LEU A 59 10.62 7.72 -15.54
C LEU A 59 9.96 9.10 -15.51
N ARG A 60 8.64 9.15 -15.29
CA ARG A 60 7.86 10.40 -15.22
C ARG A 60 8.08 11.17 -13.91
N ALA A 61 8.18 10.48 -12.78
CA ALA A 61 8.31 11.10 -11.47
C ALA A 61 9.74 11.58 -11.15
N LYS A 62 10.77 10.86 -11.60
CA LYS A 62 12.17 11.13 -11.23
C LYS A 62 12.66 12.57 -11.46
N PRO A 63 12.28 13.28 -12.55
CA PRO A 63 12.64 14.69 -12.72
C PRO A 63 12.13 15.61 -11.62
N PHE A 64 11.07 15.21 -10.89
CA PHE A 64 10.45 16.02 -9.85
C PHE A 64 11.13 15.87 -8.47
N LEU A 65 12.06 14.94 -8.28
CA LEU A 65 12.75 14.72 -6.99
C LEU A 65 13.57 15.94 -6.53
N THR A 66 13.98 16.81 -7.45
CA THR A 66 14.70 18.06 -7.16
C THR A 66 13.87 19.31 -7.47
N HIS A 67 12.55 19.17 -7.63
CA HIS A 67 11.67 20.25 -8.07
C HIS A 67 11.42 21.27 -6.96
N ASP A 68 11.32 22.56 -7.28
CA ASP A 68 11.16 23.64 -6.28
C ASP A 68 9.82 23.58 -5.54
N ASP A 69 8.76 23.16 -6.23
CA ASP A 69 7.47 22.89 -5.59
C ASP A 69 7.52 21.61 -4.73
N LEU A 70 7.36 21.80 -3.42
CA LEU A 70 7.45 20.72 -2.42
C LEU A 70 6.36 19.66 -2.56
N ASN A 71 5.13 20.02 -2.98
CA ASN A 71 4.06 19.04 -3.14
C ASN A 71 4.34 18.11 -4.32
N LEU A 72 4.86 18.63 -5.43
CA LEU A 72 5.31 17.81 -6.55
C LEU A 72 6.51 16.95 -6.16
N ARG A 73 7.48 17.52 -5.42
CA ARG A 73 8.64 16.78 -4.93
C ARG A 73 8.25 15.61 -4.02
N PHE A 74 7.37 15.84 -3.05
CA PHE A 74 6.88 14.79 -2.15
C PHE A 74 6.05 13.73 -2.89
N SER A 75 5.25 14.12 -3.88
CA SER A 75 4.53 13.17 -4.73
C SER A 75 5.52 12.30 -5.51
N ALA A 76 6.59 12.89 -6.03
CA ALA A 76 7.65 12.18 -6.74
C ALA A 76 8.35 11.15 -5.85
N TYR A 77 8.66 11.49 -4.60
CA TYR A 77 9.24 10.55 -3.64
C TYR A 77 8.33 9.34 -3.39
N ILE A 78 7.03 9.54 -3.19
CA ILE A 78 6.07 8.44 -3.02
C ILE A 78 6.00 7.57 -4.28
N VAL A 79 5.92 8.20 -5.47
CA VAL A 79 5.84 7.45 -6.73
C VAL A 79 7.11 6.65 -7.00
N CYS A 80 8.29 7.26 -6.83
CA CYS A 80 9.56 6.59 -6.98
C CYS A 80 9.77 5.49 -5.94
N PHE A 81 9.35 5.69 -4.69
CA PHE A 81 9.41 4.67 -3.65
C PHE A 81 8.57 3.44 -4.02
N ILE A 82 7.28 3.62 -4.30
CA ILE A 82 6.37 2.50 -4.58
C ILE A 82 6.75 1.80 -5.88
N SER A 83 7.00 2.57 -6.93
CA SER A 83 7.31 2.04 -8.25
C SER A 83 8.71 1.45 -8.30
N GLY A 84 9.67 2.01 -7.56
CA GLY A 84 11.02 1.47 -7.42
C GLY A 84 11.01 0.06 -6.82
N LEU A 85 10.22 -0.16 -5.76
CA LEU A 85 10.00 -1.51 -5.21
C LEU A 85 9.40 -2.45 -6.26
N ALA A 86 8.44 -1.97 -7.05
CA ALA A 86 7.84 -2.76 -8.13
C ALA A 86 8.79 -3.01 -9.32
N THR A 87 9.95 -2.34 -9.39
CA THR A 87 11.02 -2.62 -10.36
C THR A 87 12.24 -3.32 -9.75
N GLY A 88 12.16 -3.74 -8.47
CA GLY A 88 13.27 -4.41 -7.78
C GLY A 88 14.29 -3.49 -7.10
N ASP A 89 14.07 -2.17 -7.09
CA ASP A 89 15.01 -1.16 -6.58
C ASP A 89 14.83 -0.91 -5.07
N ALA A 90 15.30 -1.87 -4.27
CA ALA A 90 15.27 -1.76 -2.81
C ALA A 90 16.20 -0.66 -2.26
N ASP A 91 17.33 -0.40 -2.93
CA ASP A 91 18.28 0.65 -2.55
C ASP A 91 17.69 2.04 -2.77
N GLY A 92 17.09 2.29 -3.93
CA GLY A 92 16.40 3.54 -4.22
C GLY A 92 15.23 3.80 -3.28
N ALA A 93 14.48 2.75 -2.91
CA ALA A 93 13.41 2.85 -1.92
C ALA A 93 13.94 3.30 -0.53
N ARG A 94 15.08 2.77 -0.08
CA ARG A 94 15.73 3.23 1.17
C ARG A 94 16.24 4.66 1.05
N GLN A 95 16.87 5.00 -0.07
CA GLN A 95 17.38 6.35 -0.29
C GLN A 95 16.26 7.39 -0.27
N ALA A 96 15.10 7.09 -0.88
CA ALA A 96 13.93 7.96 -0.84
C ALA A 96 13.46 8.27 0.59
N LEU A 97 13.49 7.28 1.49
CA LEU A 97 13.18 7.49 2.90
C LEU A 97 14.23 8.41 3.57
N LEU A 98 15.52 8.13 3.38
CA LEU A 98 16.60 8.93 3.96
C LEU A 98 16.55 10.39 3.51
N ASP A 99 16.26 10.62 2.22
CA ASP A 99 16.10 11.95 1.67
C ASP A 99 14.92 12.68 2.32
N LEU A 100 13.76 12.02 2.46
CA LEU A 100 12.59 12.59 3.13
C LEU A 100 12.82 12.88 4.61
N GLU A 101 13.55 12.03 5.32
CA GLU A 101 13.95 12.27 6.72
C GLU A 101 14.95 13.42 6.85
N SER A 102 15.82 13.60 5.87
CA SER A 102 16.71 14.77 5.82
C SER A 102 15.91 16.03 5.62
N ILE A 103 14.91 15.99 4.72
CA ILE A 103 14.01 17.12 4.49
C ILE A 103 13.26 17.42 5.79
N GLU A 104 12.65 16.43 6.47
CA GLU A 104 11.91 16.59 7.73
C GLU A 104 12.68 17.34 8.84
N LYS A 105 14.01 17.26 8.85
CA LYS A 105 14.88 17.93 9.83
C LYS A 105 15.19 19.40 9.51
N GLU A 106 14.78 19.90 8.34
CA GLU A 106 14.93 21.31 7.99
C GLU A 106 14.00 22.19 8.84
N GLU A 107 14.42 23.41 9.15
CA GLU A 107 13.73 24.31 10.11
C GLU A 107 12.32 24.73 9.65
N HIS A 108 12.01 24.57 8.36
CA HIS A 108 10.77 25.02 7.71
C HIS A 108 10.20 24.01 6.70
N VAL A 109 9.91 22.78 7.15
CA VAL A 109 9.26 21.77 6.32
C VAL A 109 7.74 21.88 6.45
N PRO A 110 7.00 21.93 5.34
CA PRO A 110 5.55 21.82 5.40
C PRO A 110 5.13 20.50 6.07
N VAL A 111 4.03 20.51 6.82
CA VAL A 111 3.42 19.33 7.45
C VAL A 111 3.28 18.14 6.48
N SER A 112 3.14 18.40 5.17
CA SER A 112 3.08 17.39 4.12
C SER A 112 4.38 16.57 3.95
N GLY A 113 5.55 17.12 4.24
CA GLY A 113 6.84 16.42 4.15
C GLY A 113 7.02 15.37 5.24
N ALA A 114 6.80 15.75 6.50
CA ALA A 114 6.79 14.82 7.63
C ALA A 114 5.73 13.72 7.44
N TYR A 115 4.58 14.08 6.86
CA TYR A 115 3.56 13.09 6.49
C TYR A 115 4.06 12.06 5.47
N CYS A 116 4.67 12.50 4.36
CA CYS A 116 5.17 11.57 3.35
C CYS A 116 6.26 10.63 3.90
N ALA A 117 7.15 11.14 4.76
CA ALA A 117 8.13 10.30 5.46
C ALA A 117 7.41 9.23 6.31
N ASN A 118 6.44 9.62 7.12
CA ASN A 118 5.66 8.70 7.95
C ASN A 118 4.87 7.66 7.13
N VAL A 119 4.33 8.04 5.96
CA VAL A 119 3.68 7.10 5.04
C VAL A 119 4.65 6.02 4.58
N ILE A 120 5.85 6.39 4.14
CA ILE A 120 6.86 5.41 3.70
C ILE A 120 7.26 4.50 4.85
N LYS A 121 7.46 5.04 6.05
CA LYS A 121 7.78 4.26 7.25
C LYS A 121 6.69 3.24 7.57
N ILE A 122 5.42 3.66 7.53
CA ILE A 122 4.26 2.76 7.70
C ILE A 122 4.23 1.72 6.58
N MET A 123 4.49 2.09 5.32
CA MET A 123 4.52 1.14 4.20
C MET A 123 5.64 0.12 4.32
N LEU A 124 6.77 0.50 4.91
CA LEU A 124 7.90 -0.38 5.22
C LEU A 124 7.72 -1.14 6.53
N PHE A 125 6.56 -1.09 7.18
CA PHE A 125 6.28 -1.78 8.46
C PHE A 125 7.32 -1.49 9.56
N LEU A 126 7.87 -0.28 9.52
CA LEU A 126 8.80 0.24 10.53
C LEU A 126 8.10 0.38 11.90
N LYS A 127 8.88 0.41 12.97
CA LYS A 127 8.34 0.48 14.34
C LYS A 127 7.68 1.85 14.55
N GLU A 128 6.65 1.89 15.38
CA GLU A 128 5.94 3.15 15.69
C GLU A 128 6.81 4.19 16.38
N THR A 129 7.85 3.77 17.08
CA THR A 129 8.87 4.68 17.62
C THR A 129 9.58 5.49 16.52
N GLU A 130 9.44 5.09 15.26
CA GLU A 130 10.12 5.68 14.12
C GLU A 130 9.23 6.69 13.38
N PHE A 131 7.96 6.85 13.76
CA PHE A 131 7.03 7.79 13.12
C PHE A 131 5.99 8.39 14.09
N SER A 132 5.69 9.69 13.95
CA SER A 132 4.60 10.35 14.68
C SER A 132 3.58 10.92 13.69
N VAL A 133 2.38 10.34 13.64
CA VAL A 133 1.29 10.95 12.87
C VAL A 133 0.66 12.03 13.73
N ASP A 134 1.02 13.29 13.50
CA ASP A 134 0.28 14.41 14.07
C ASP A 134 -1.18 14.35 13.54
N GLU A 135 -2.14 14.33 14.47
CA GLU A 135 -3.57 14.24 14.16
C GLU A 135 -4.07 15.44 13.34
N LYS A 136 -3.27 16.52 13.25
CA LYS A 136 -3.57 17.72 12.46
C LYS A 136 -3.16 17.63 10.99
N ILE A 137 -2.38 16.60 10.61
CA ILE A 137 -1.90 16.40 9.23
C ILE A 137 -3.04 16.35 8.19
N PRO A 138 -4.19 15.69 8.44
CA PRO A 138 -5.27 15.65 7.46
C PRO A 138 -5.76 17.05 7.05
N ASP A 139 -5.76 18.03 7.96
CA ASP A 139 -6.32 19.35 7.68
C ASP A 139 -5.50 20.14 6.64
N ALA A 140 -4.21 19.85 6.52
CA ALA A 140 -3.30 20.47 5.55
C ALA A 140 -3.31 19.81 4.16
N LEU A 141 -3.97 18.66 4.00
CA LEU A 141 -3.97 17.89 2.76
C LEU A 141 -5.24 18.12 1.92
N PRO A 142 -5.18 17.99 0.58
CA PRO A 142 -6.37 17.87 -0.25
C PRO A 142 -7.22 16.68 0.18
N GLU A 143 -8.54 16.78 0.03
CA GLU A 143 -9.50 15.81 0.58
C GLU A 143 -9.24 14.35 0.17
N GLY A 144 -8.93 14.07 -1.10
CA GLY A 144 -8.57 12.71 -1.53
C GLY A 144 -7.31 12.16 -0.85
N ALA A 145 -6.30 13.01 -0.65
CA ALA A 145 -5.11 12.64 0.12
C ALA A 145 -5.45 12.39 1.60
N ARG A 146 -6.43 13.08 2.19
CA ARG A 146 -6.90 12.79 3.57
C ARG A 146 -7.44 11.37 3.70
N PHE A 147 -8.26 10.92 2.75
CA PHE A 147 -8.78 9.56 2.79
C PHE A 147 -7.68 8.51 2.54
N PHE A 148 -6.68 8.85 1.75
CA PHE A 148 -5.50 8.00 1.59
C PHE A 148 -4.67 7.92 2.89
N VAL A 149 -4.57 9.01 3.68
CA VAL A 149 -4.01 8.98 5.05
C VAL A 149 -4.79 8.00 5.93
N CYS A 150 -6.13 8.02 5.86
CA CYS A 150 -6.96 7.11 6.64
C CYS A 150 -6.61 5.64 6.37
N TYR A 151 -6.26 5.28 5.12
CA TYR A 151 -5.76 3.95 4.82
C TYR A 151 -4.46 3.63 5.55
N PHE A 152 -3.46 4.52 5.56
CA PHE A 152 -2.20 4.27 6.26
C PHE A 152 -2.38 4.18 7.78
N LEU A 153 -3.27 5.00 8.34
CA LEU A 153 -3.66 4.91 9.74
C LEU A 153 -4.32 3.55 10.04
N ALA A 154 -5.21 3.09 9.16
CA ALA A 154 -5.82 1.77 9.27
C ALA A 154 -4.78 0.64 9.10
N LEU A 155 -3.82 0.79 8.19
CA LEU A 155 -2.71 -0.15 8.01
C LEU A 155 -1.84 -0.25 9.28
N ARG A 156 -1.56 0.86 9.95
CA ARG A 156 -0.87 0.83 11.26
C ARG A 156 -1.62 -0.02 12.28
N GLU A 157 -2.94 0.16 12.41
CA GLU A 157 -3.74 -0.64 13.33
C GLU A 157 -3.83 -2.11 12.88
N PHE A 158 -3.80 -2.38 11.57
CA PHE A 158 -3.71 -3.74 11.03
C PHE A 158 -2.43 -4.45 11.51
N LEU A 159 -1.30 -3.74 11.48
CA LEU A 159 -0.02 -4.22 12.02
C LEU A 159 -0.06 -4.38 13.55
N ARG A 160 -1.06 -3.83 14.25
CA ARG A 160 -1.26 -4.07 15.70
C ARG A 160 -2.23 -5.22 15.99
N ASP A 161 -2.68 -5.93 14.97
CA ASP A 161 -3.73 -6.96 15.07
C ASP A 161 -5.11 -6.41 15.49
N GLU A 162 -5.33 -5.09 15.40
CA GLU A 162 -6.58 -4.42 15.80
C GLU A 162 -7.63 -4.47 14.67
N TYR A 163 -7.92 -5.65 14.14
CA TYR A 163 -8.65 -5.82 12.88
C TYR A 163 -10.08 -5.26 12.89
N GLU A 164 -10.83 -5.35 13.99
CA GLU A 164 -12.14 -4.70 14.07
C GLU A 164 -12.03 -3.17 14.00
N LYS A 165 -11.01 -2.59 14.63
CA LYS A 165 -10.73 -1.15 14.58
C LYS A 165 -10.38 -0.71 13.16
N VAL A 166 -9.57 -1.49 12.45
CA VAL A 166 -9.23 -1.25 11.04
C VAL A 166 -10.48 -1.18 10.18
N VAL A 167 -11.39 -2.15 10.33
CA VAL A 167 -12.67 -2.18 9.61
C VAL A 167 -13.50 -0.94 9.93
N GLY A 168 -13.62 -0.57 11.22
CA GLY A 168 -14.37 0.61 11.63
C GLY A 168 -13.80 1.91 11.06
N MET A 169 -12.46 2.07 11.09
CA MET A 169 -11.78 3.24 10.51
C MET A 169 -12.00 3.34 9.01
N ALA A 170 -11.86 2.23 8.29
CA ALA A 170 -12.03 2.22 6.84
C ALA A 170 -13.48 2.50 6.43
N GLN A 171 -14.45 1.91 7.12
CA GLN A 171 -15.87 2.17 6.87
C GLN A 171 -16.26 3.62 7.17
N ALA A 172 -15.76 4.19 8.28
CA ALA A 172 -16.00 5.59 8.60
C ALA A 172 -15.43 6.52 7.52
N ALA A 173 -14.20 6.29 7.06
CA ALA A 173 -13.59 7.08 5.99
C ALA A 173 -14.39 7.00 4.68
N LEU A 174 -14.83 5.80 4.28
CA LEU A 174 -15.69 5.61 3.10
C LEU A 174 -17.01 6.38 3.23
N MET A 175 -17.68 6.32 4.39
CA MET A 175 -18.95 7.00 4.64
C MET A 175 -18.83 8.54 4.69
N MET A 176 -17.65 9.06 5.04
CA MET A 176 -17.40 10.50 5.12
C MET A 176 -17.00 11.13 3.78
N GLY A 177 -17.06 10.40 2.67
CA GLY A 177 -16.72 10.90 1.32
C GLY A 177 -15.56 10.17 0.66
N GLY A 178 -14.89 9.25 1.36
CA GLY A 178 -13.78 8.46 0.79
C GLY A 178 -14.19 7.60 -0.41
N SER A 179 -15.48 7.28 -0.55
CA SER A 179 -16.03 6.58 -1.73
C SER A 179 -15.88 7.36 -3.03
N ASP A 180 -15.80 8.70 -2.95
CA ASP A 180 -15.76 9.56 -4.14
C ASP A 180 -14.34 9.65 -4.74
N TYR A 181 -13.35 9.12 -4.02
CA TYR A 181 -11.93 9.11 -4.39
C TYR A 181 -11.48 7.67 -4.69
N PRO A 182 -11.53 7.22 -5.96
CA PRO A 182 -11.35 5.81 -6.33
C PRO A 182 -10.09 5.15 -5.78
N ILE A 183 -8.95 5.85 -5.79
CA ILE A 183 -7.70 5.29 -5.28
C ILE A 183 -7.80 5.03 -3.77
N ALA A 184 -8.22 6.02 -2.99
CA ALA A 184 -8.40 5.84 -1.55
C ALA A 184 -9.44 4.74 -1.25
N ALA A 185 -10.57 4.75 -1.96
CA ALA A 185 -11.63 3.75 -1.81
C ALA A 185 -11.11 2.32 -2.04
N ILE A 186 -10.31 2.08 -3.10
CA ILE A 186 -9.71 0.77 -3.36
C ILE A 186 -8.91 0.29 -2.14
N TYR A 187 -7.98 1.10 -1.63
CA TYR A 187 -7.16 0.70 -0.48
C TYR A 187 -7.97 0.49 0.80
N LEU A 188 -8.96 1.34 1.07
CA LEU A 188 -9.84 1.21 2.23
C LEU A 188 -10.69 -0.07 2.17
N HIS A 189 -11.16 -0.46 0.99
CA HIS A 189 -11.83 -1.73 0.79
C HIS A 189 -10.86 -2.92 0.92
N LEU A 190 -9.66 -2.85 0.35
CA LEU A 190 -8.69 -3.95 0.42
C LEU A 190 -8.18 -4.19 1.86
N ILE A 191 -7.91 -3.15 2.64
CA ILE A 191 -7.51 -3.31 4.05
C ILE A 191 -8.66 -3.85 4.90
N SER A 192 -9.91 -3.47 4.59
CA SER A 192 -11.10 -4.06 5.21
C SER A 192 -11.20 -5.55 4.88
N ALA A 193 -11.01 -5.93 3.61
CA ALA A 193 -11.05 -7.33 3.18
C ALA A 193 -9.96 -8.17 3.88
N ALA A 194 -8.73 -7.66 3.93
CA ALA A 194 -7.62 -8.30 4.64
C ALA A 194 -7.96 -8.52 6.13
N SER A 195 -8.50 -7.49 6.80
CA SER A 195 -8.89 -7.55 8.22
C SER A 195 -10.03 -8.55 8.45
N MET A 196 -11.05 -8.55 7.59
CA MET A 196 -12.18 -9.48 7.66
C MET A 196 -11.73 -10.94 7.53
N VAL A 197 -10.71 -11.24 6.71
CA VAL A 197 -10.11 -12.59 6.67
C VAL A 197 -9.51 -12.96 8.03
N ARG A 198 -8.83 -12.03 8.71
CA ARG A 198 -8.18 -12.29 10.01
C ARG A 198 -9.19 -12.58 11.11
N ILE A 199 -10.35 -11.92 11.09
CA ILE A 199 -11.46 -12.18 12.02
C ILE A 199 -12.48 -13.20 11.51
N LYS A 200 -12.11 -14.00 10.50
CA LYS A 200 -12.88 -15.14 9.95
C LYS A 200 -14.24 -14.77 9.33
N LYS A 201 -14.44 -13.52 8.93
CA LYS A 201 -15.63 -13.02 8.23
C LYS A 201 -15.45 -13.08 6.72
N ILE A 202 -15.32 -14.29 6.18
CA ILE A 202 -14.90 -14.52 4.78
C ILE A 202 -15.87 -13.92 3.76
N GLN A 203 -17.18 -13.99 3.99
CA GLN A 203 -18.19 -13.42 3.08
C GLN A 203 -18.11 -11.88 3.04
N GLU A 204 -17.91 -11.24 4.18
CA GLU A 204 -17.71 -9.78 4.27
C GLU A 204 -16.39 -9.38 3.58
N ALA A 205 -15.33 -10.19 3.74
CA ALA A 205 -14.06 -9.97 3.05
C ALA A 205 -14.22 -10.01 1.52
N GLU A 206 -14.95 -10.99 1.00
CA GLU A 206 -15.23 -11.10 -0.44
C GLU A 206 -16.04 -9.92 -0.97
N ARG A 207 -17.01 -9.43 -0.19
CA ARG A 207 -17.79 -8.24 -0.55
C ARG A 207 -16.90 -6.99 -0.66
N HIS A 208 -16.05 -6.74 0.34
CA HIS A 208 -15.12 -5.60 0.27
C HIS A 208 -14.14 -5.74 -0.89
N PHE A 209 -13.62 -6.94 -1.15
CA PHE A 209 -12.76 -7.21 -2.30
C PHE A 209 -13.46 -6.90 -3.62
N GLN A 210 -14.71 -7.33 -3.77
CA GLN A 210 -15.50 -7.11 -4.98
C GLN A 210 -15.76 -5.62 -5.23
N LEU A 211 -16.07 -4.85 -4.18
CA LEU A 211 -16.22 -3.39 -4.28
C LEU A 211 -14.92 -2.71 -4.74
N ALA A 212 -13.76 -3.14 -4.21
CA ALA A 212 -12.47 -2.65 -4.72
C ALA A 212 -12.27 -3.00 -6.20
N TRP A 213 -12.62 -4.23 -6.60
CA TRP A 213 -12.46 -4.68 -7.99
C TRP A 213 -13.34 -3.90 -8.98
N GLU A 214 -14.59 -3.60 -8.60
CA GLU A 214 -15.52 -2.80 -9.42
C GLU A 214 -15.00 -1.39 -9.71
N ILE A 215 -14.30 -0.78 -8.75
CA ILE A 215 -13.65 0.53 -8.95
C ILE A 215 -12.42 0.39 -9.86
N THR A 216 -11.67 -0.70 -9.70
CA THR A 216 -10.39 -0.93 -10.38
C THR A 216 -10.54 -1.31 -11.84
N GLU A 217 -11.53 -2.13 -12.20
CA GLU A 217 -11.56 -2.87 -13.47
C GLU A 217 -11.48 -1.98 -14.70
N ALA A 218 -12.26 -0.89 -14.74
CA ALA A 218 -12.35 -0.02 -15.91
C ALA A 218 -11.06 0.80 -16.17
N ASP A 219 -10.40 1.29 -15.12
CA ASP A 219 -9.15 2.06 -15.23
C ASP A 219 -7.90 1.20 -15.10
N ARG A 220 -8.08 -0.09 -14.79
CA ARG A 220 -7.04 -1.10 -14.58
C ARG A 220 -6.04 -0.74 -13.48
N LEU A 221 -6.53 -0.15 -12.39
CA LEU A 221 -5.76 0.25 -11.19
C LEU A 221 -5.34 -0.97 -10.34
N ILE A 222 -4.53 -1.86 -10.90
CA ILE A 222 -4.22 -3.19 -10.36
C ILE A 222 -3.12 -3.23 -9.28
N ALA A 223 -2.26 -2.21 -9.20
CA ALA A 223 -1.10 -2.22 -8.31
C ALA A 223 -1.47 -2.40 -6.82
N PRO A 224 -2.57 -1.83 -6.27
CA PRO A 224 -3.00 -2.07 -4.89
C PRO A 224 -3.17 -3.56 -4.55
N PHE A 225 -3.70 -4.37 -5.48
CA PHE A 225 -3.90 -5.80 -5.29
C PHE A 225 -2.58 -6.59 -5.24
N GLY A 226 -1.57 -6.10 -5.98
CA GLY A 226 -0.23 -6.68 -6.00
C GLY A 226 0.58 -6.31 -4.75
N MET A 227 0.53 -5.06 -4.32
CA MET A 227 1.18 -4.60 -3.09
C MET A 227 0.63 -5.30 -1.85
N GLN A 228 -0.69 -5.52 -1.81
CA GLN A 228 -1.36 -6.15 -0.66
C GLN A 228 -1.55 -7.67 -0.84
N TYR A 229 -0.83 -8.29 -1.79
CA TYR A 229 -1.09 -9.67 -2.22
C TYR A 229 -1.10 -10.69 -1.08
N ILE A 230 -0.11 -10.59 -0.19
CA ILE A 230 0.00 -11.46 0.99
C ILE A 230 -1.15 -11.20 1.97
N MET A 231 -1.42 -9.92 2.28
CA MET A 231 -2.46 -9.52 3.22
C MET A 231 -3.85 -10.02 2.80
N LEU A 232 -4.11 -10.01 1.49
CA LEU A 232 -5.35 -10.47 0.85
C LEU A 232 -5.51 -12.00 0.85
N ALA A 233 -4.54 -12.76 1.34
CA ALA A 233 -4.70 -14.15 1.75
C ALA A 233 -5.32 -15.10 0.71
N GLY A 234 -5.12 -14.82 -0.58
CA GLY A 234 -5.63 -15.61 -1.69
C GLY A 234 -6.91 -15.09 -2.36
N LEU A 235 -7.51 -14.00 -1.88
CA LEU A 235 -8.69 -13.39 -2.49
C LEU A 235 -8.46 -13.01 -3.97
N ASN A 236 -7.27 -12.52 -4.32
CA ASN A 236 -6.86 -12.27 -5.71
C ASN A 236 -7.14 -13.48 -6.62
N LYS A 237 -6.72 -14.67 -6.19
CA LYS A 237 -6.91 -15.91 -6.95
C LYS A 237 -8.37 -16.35 -6.97
N LYS A 238 -9.06 -16.22 -5.83
CA LYS A 238 -10.44 -16.66 -5.68
C LYS A 238 -11.41 -15.84 -6.54
N SER A 239 -11.27 -14.53 -6.51
CA SER A 239 -12.23 -13.59 -7.09
C SER A 239 -11.91 -13.21 -8.53
N ILE A 240 -10.62 -13.06 -8.88
CA ILE A 240 -10.22 -12.53 -10.20
C ILE A 240 -9.92 -13.65 -11.19
N LYS A 241 -9.16 -14.67 -10.80
CA LYS A 241 -8.54 -15.63 -11.74
C LYS A 241 -9.51 -16.30 -12.73
N LYS A 242 -10.74 -16.63 -12.29
CA LYS A 242 -11.71 -17.33 -13.14
C LYS A 242 -12.26 -16.42 -14.25
N ASN A 243 -12.58 -15.18 -13.90
CA ASN A 243 -13.26 -14.24 -14.81
C ASN A 243 -12.24 -13.39 -15.58
N ASN A 244 -11.15 -13.00 -14.93
CA ASN A 244 -10.11 -12.09 -15.44
C ASN A 244 -8.70 -12.71 -15.29
N PRO A 245 -8.38 -13.81 -15.99
CA PRO A 245 -7.13 -14.54 -15.81
C PRO A 245 -5.88 -13.73 -16.17
N GLU A 246 -5.97 -12.80 -17.13
CA GLU A 246 -4.85 -11.94 -17.52
C GLU A 246 -4.52 -10.91 -16.44
N GLU A 247 -5.54 -10.27 -15.86
CA GLU A 247 -5.36 -9.34 -14.75
C GLU A 247 -4.81 -10.05 -13.51
N TYR A 248 -5.30 -11.26 -13.21
CA TYR A 248 -4.71 -12.06 -12.14
C TYR A 248 -3.22 -12.35 -12.37
N ARG A 249 -2.80 -12.63 -13.62
CA ARG A 249 -1.38 -12.83 -13.95
C ARG A 249 -0.59 -11.53 -13.80
N ALA A 250 -1.16 -10.38 -14.20
CA ALA A 250 -0.51 -9.08 -14.05
C ALA A 250 -0.31 -8.72 -12.57
N ILE A 251 -1.34 -8.88 -11.73
CA ILE A 251 -1.27 -8.70 -10.28
C ILE A 251 -0.23 -9.62 -9.64
N SER A 252 -0.21 -10.91 -10.04
CA SER A 252 0.79 -11.86 -9.51
C SER A 252 2.21 -11.49 -9.90
N ARG A 253 2.44 -11.03 -11.15
CA ARG A 253 3.77 -10.59 -11.59
C ARG A 253 4.22 -9.35 -10.83
N TYR A 254 3.34 -8.36 -10.69
CA TYR A 254 3.62 -7.18 -9.87
C TYR A 254 4.04 -7.58 -8.45
N ALA A 255 3.32 -8.51 -7.82
CA ALA A 255 3.66 -9.01 -6.49
C ALA A 255 5.00 -9.77 -6.46
N ASP A 256 5.34 -10.50 -7.52
CA ASP A 256 6.60 -11.24 -7.65
C ASP A 256 7.83 -10.32 -7.72
N GLU A 257 7.67 -9.11 -8.25
CA GLU A 257 8.73 -8.09 -8.28
C GLU A 257 8.73 -7.25 -6.99
N PHE A 258 7.55 -6.80 -6.56
CA PHE A 258 7.39 -5.89 -5.41
C PHE A 258 7.79 -6.52 -4.07
N ILE A 259 7.33 -7.75 -3.78
CA ILE A 259 7.50 -8.35 -2.45
C ILE A 259 8.98 -8.56 -2.09
N PRO A 260 9.83 -9.20 -2.93
CA PRO A 260 11.25 -9.38 -2.60
C PRO A 260 11.98 -8.05 -2.41
N ALA A 261 11.68 -7.04 -3.23
CA ALA A 261 12.28 -5.72 -3.12
C ALA A 261 11.87 -5.02 -1.83
N TRP A 262 10.59 -5.13 -1.46
CA TRP A 262 10.05 -4.59 -0.22
C TRP A 262 10.69 -5.25 1.01
N ILE A 263 10.83 -6.58 1.01
CA ILE A 263 11.53 -7.31 2.08
C ILE A 263 12.99 -6.86 2.19
N ALA A 264 13.67 -6.72 1.05
CA ALA A 264 15.05 -6.25 1.03
C ALA A 264 15.17 -4.81 1.57
N ALA A 265 14.24 -3.92 1.21
CA ALA A 265 14.16 -2.55 1.72
C ALA A 265 13.95 -2.55 3.25
N HIS A 266 12.94 -3.26 3.73
CA HIS A 266 12.61 -3.43 5.15
C HIS A 266 13.81 -3.97 5.95
N ASN A 267 14.34 -5.13 5.58
CA ASN A 267 15.43 -5.80 6.31
C ASN A 267 16.71 -4.96 6.33
N GLY A 268 16.91 -4.06 5.37
CA GLY A 268 18.04 -3.12 5.37
C GLY A 268 17.91 -1.97 6.38
N LEU A 269 16.72 -1.79 6.97
CA LEU A 269 16.40 -0.72 7.91
C LEU A 269 16.11 -1.22 9.33
N VAL A 270 15.96 -2.53 9.53
CA VAL A 270 15.62 -3.13 10.82
C VAL A 270 16.59 -4.24 11.22
N ASP A 271 16.69 -4.50 12.53
CA ASP A 271 17.57 -5.54 13.08
C ASP A 271 17.01 -6.98 12.96
N TRP A 272 15.85 -7.17 12.34
CA TRP A 272 15.18 -8.47 12.20
C TRP A 272 14.75 -8.71 10.74
N HIS A 273 14.55 -9.97 10.33
CA HIS A 273 14.27 -10.32 8.93
C HIS A 273 12.86 -10.86 8.73
N GLU A 274 12.17 -10.39 7.68
CA GLU A 274 10.74 -10.66 7.49
C GLU A 274 10.38 -12.01 6.86
N ASP A 275 11.10 -12.44 5.83
CA ASP A 275 10.57 -13.49 4.96
C ASP A 275 11.24 -14.86 5.11
N HIS A 276 12.37 -14.99 5.80
CA HIS A 276 13.07 -16.27 6.02
C HIS A 276 13.19 -17.19 4.76
N GLY A 277 13.13 -16.64 3.54
CA GLY A 277 13.11 -17.37 2.27
C GLY A 277 11.78 -18.07 1.91
N LEU A 278 10.65 -17.65 2.46
CA LEU A 278 9.33 -18.17 2.09
C LEU A 278 8.92 -17.69 0.68
N THR A 279 8.18 -18.52 -0.04
CA THR A 279 7.44 -18.04 -1.22
C THR A 279 6.18 -17.30 -0.78
N LYS A 280 5.64 -16.39 -1.60
CA LYS A 280 4.37 -15.70 -1.31
C LYS A 280 3.23 -16.62 -0.86
N THR A 281 3.14 -17.85 -1.41
CA THR A 281 2.14 -18.84 -1.01
C THR A 281 2.44 -19.53 0.32
N GLU A 282 3.71 -19.79 0.61
CA GLU A 282 4.14 -20.31 1.91
C GLU A 282 3.90 -19.28 3.00
N HIS A 283 4.24 -18.02 2.71
CA HIS A 283 4.06 -16.88 3.59
C HIS A 283 2.58 -16.69 3.98
N ILE A 284 1.65 -16.68 3.00
CA ILE A 284 0.20 -16.65 3.27
C ILE A 284 -0.25 -17.84 4.14
N ALA A 285 0.19 -19.06 3.82
CA ALA A 285 -0.22 -20.25 4.57
C ALA A 285 0.29 -20.23 6.02
N ALA A 286 1.53 -19.80 6.23
CA ALA A 286 2.16 -19.71 7.55
C ALA A 286 1.48 -18.66 8.45
N MET A 287 1.17 -17.47 7.92
CA MET A 287 0.41 -16.46 8.65
C MET A 287 -0.96 -16.95 9.07
N LEU A 288 -1.76 -17.48 8.13
CA LEU A 288 -3.11 -17.91 8.47
C LEU A 288 -3.08 -19.05 9.48
N PHE A 289 -2.10 -19.95 9.36
CA PHE A 289 -1.89 -21.02 10.34
C PHE A 289 -1.54 -20.47 11.72
N ARG A 290 -0.64 -19.49 11.81
CA ARG A 290 -0.32 -18.80 13.05
C ARG A 290 -1.55 -18.13 13.67
N LYS A 291 -2.39 -17.49 12.86
CA LYS A 291 -3.65 -16.86 13.30
C LYS A 291 -4.74 -17.88 13.68
N GLY A 292 -4.41 -19.18 13.72
CA GLY A 292 -5.27 -20.23 14.23
C GLY A 292 -6.33 -20.71 13.24
N LEU A 293 -6.15 -20.47 11.94
CA LEU A 293 -6.96 -21.11 10.91
C LEU A 293 -6.48 -22.56 10.71
N SER A 294 -7.44 -23.46 10.56
CA SER A 294 -7.20 -24.86 10.20
C SER A 294 -6.74 -24.99 8.75
N ALA A 295 -6.08 -26.10 8.41
CA ALA A 295 -5.67 -26.37 7.03
C ALA A 295 -6.85 -26.38 6.03
N ARG A 296 -8.08 -26.66 6.49
CA ARG A 296 -9.30 -26.60 5.67
C ARG A 296 -9.75 -25.15 5.42
N GLU A 297 -9.74 -24.31 6.46
CA GLU A 297 -10.06 -22.88 6.32
C GLU A 297 -9.03 -22.18 5.41
N ILE A 298 -7.74 -22.46 5.59
CA ILE A 298 -6.66 -21.93 4.75
C ILE A 298 -6.83 -22.37 3.29
N ALA A 299 -7.13 -23.65 3.05
CA ALA A 299 -7.36 -24.18 1.71
C ALA A 299 -8.51 -23.45 0.98
N SER A 300 -9.58 -23.14 1.72
CA SER A 300 -10.71 -22.36 1.22
C SER A 300 -10.31 -20.92 0.87
N CYS A 301 -9.58 -20.24 1.76
CA CYS A 301 -9.12 -18.86 1.54
C CYS A 301 -8.20 -18.76 0.31
N MET A 302 -7.22 -19.66 0.23
CA MET A 302 -6.20 -19.66 -0.82
C MET A 302 -6.65 -20.32 -2.13
N SER A 303 -7.85 -20.91 -2.17
CA SER A 303 -8.35 -21.69 -3.31
C SER A 303 -7.33 -22.74 -3.79
N ILE A 304 -6.84 -23.57 -2.85
CA ILE A 304 -5.89 -24.69 -3.08
C ILE A 304 -6.33 -25.92 -2.27
N SER A 305 -5.69 -27.07 -2.50
CA SER A 305 -6.01 -28.28 -1.74
C SER A 305 -5.46 -28.23 -0.30
N VAL A 306 -6.12 -28.93 0.63
CA VAL A 306 -5.64 -29.10 2.01
C VAL A 306 -4.23 -29.72 2.05
N ASN A 307 -3.92 -30.63 1.14
CA ASN A 307 -2.58 -31.23 1.05
C ASN A 307 -1.53 -30.21 0.62
N THR A 308 -1.88 -29.31 -0.30
CA THR A 308 -1.02 -28.20 -0.71
C THR A 308 -0.75 -27.26 0.47
N VAL A 309 -1.77 -26.94 1.27
CA VAL A 309 -1.61 -26.15 2.50
C VAL A 309 -0.65 -26.82 3.47
N LYS A 310 -0.86 -28.11 3.78
CA LYS A 310 0.01 -28.87 4.68
C LYS A 310 1.47 -28.85 4.21
N ARG A 311 1.70 -28.99 2.91
CA ARG A 311 3.04 -28.91 2.32
C ARG A 311 3.65 -27.52 2.50
N HIS A 312 2.89 -26.44 2.27
CA HIS A 312 3.37 -25.07 2.47
C HIS A 312 3.72 -24.79 3.95
N ILE A 313 2.88 -25.23 4.89
CA ILE A 313 3.16 -25.10 6.33
C ILE A 313 4.41 -25.90 6.71
N ALA A 314 4.56 -27.14 6.21
CA ALA A 314 5.75 -27.95 6.47
C ALA A 314 7.03 -27.32 5.92
N ALA A 315 6.99 -26.80 4.69
CA ALA A 315 8.12 -26.07 4.10
C ALA A 315 8.45 -24.80 4.90
N SER A 316 7.44 -24.06 5.36
CA SER A 316 7.62 -22.86 6.18
C SER A 316 8.26 -23.20 7.53
N ASN A 317 7.78 -24.25 8.20
CA ASN A 317 8.38 -24.76 9.44
C ASN A 317 9.85 -25.13 9.27
N GLN A 318 10.19 -25.77 8.16
CA GLN A 318 11.58 -26.14 7.86
C GLN A 318 12.46 -24.90 7.65
N LYS A 319 12.01 -23.95 6.82
CA LYS A 319 12.78 -22.73 6.51
C LYS A 319 12.99 -21.84 7.74
N MET A 320 12.01 -21.82 8.64
CA MET A 320 12.01 -20.97 9.83
C MET A 320 12.47 -21.67 11.10
N SER A 321 12.78 -22.98 11.02
CA SER A 321 13.11 -23.81 12.17
C SER A 321 12.05 -23.80 13.28
N THR A 322 10.77 -23.76 12.90
CA THR A 322 9.61 -23.80 13.83
C THR A 322 8.95 -25.18 13.85
N LYS A 323 8.42 -25.58 15.00
CA LYS A 323 7.74 -26.88 15.19
C LYS A 323 6.24 -26.77 15.46
N SER A 324 5.78 -25.58 15.85
CA SER A 324 4.40 -25.31 16.25
C SER A 324 3.90 -23.98 15.71
N ARG A 325 2.58 -23.76 15.75
CA ARG A 325 1.96 -22.50 15.28
C ARG A 325 2.39 -21.30 16.14
N GLU A 326 2.68 -21.53 17.41
CA GLU A 326 3.07 -20.53 18.39
C GLU A 326 4.51 -20.03 18.16
N GLU A 327 5.39 -20.92 17.72
CA GLU A 327 6.81 -20.64 17.43
C GLU A 327 7.04 -19.77 16.20
N PHE A 328 6.05 -19.66 15.30
CA PHE A 328 6.14 -18.68 14.22
C PHE A 328 6.29 -17.25 14.79
N PRO A 329 7.10 -16.38 14.18
CA PRO A 329 7.25 -14.99 14.60
C PRO A 329 5.92 -14.25 14.63
N LYS A 330 5.71 -13.36 15.60
CA LYS A 330 4.47 -12.52 15.69
C LYS A 330 4.27 -11.66 14.44
N ASN A 331 5.37 -11.27 13.84
CA ASN A 331 5.53 -10.48 12.62
C ASN A 331 5.66 -11.33 11.35
N ILE A 332 5.32 -12.63 11.37
CA ILE A 332 5.14 -13.41 10.13
C ILE A 332 3.85 -12.98 9.42
N ILE A 333 3.74 -11.68 9.20
CA ILE A 333 2.55 -10.90 8.89
C ILE A 333 1.73 -10.68 10.19
N ARG A 334 2.10 -9.74 11.09
CA ARG A 334 1.83 -8.30 10.86
C ARG A 334 1.18 -8.03 9.51
#